data_AF-V9GHJ7-F1
#
_entry.id   AF-V9GHJ7-F1
#
_cell.length_a   1.000
_cell.length_b   1.000
_cell.length_c   1.000
_cell.angle_alpha   90.00
_cell.angle_beta   90.00
_cell.angle_gamma   90.00
#
_symmetry.space_group_name_H-M   'P 1'
#
loop_
_entity.id
_entity.type
_entity.pdbx_description
1 polymer ?
#
loop_
_entity_poly.entity_id
_entity_poly.type
_entity_poly.pdbx_seq_one_letter_code
_entity_poly.pdbx_strand_id
1 'polypeptide(L)' 'MTITADTMFKLRKVYRLSQAEIGAMCGVSDAFINQIERGKRSLSDRIRRGLIREFELTPEKLTRVLAIYEETTMKTKGAS' A
#
# COMPACT_ATOMS: atom_id res chain seq x y z
N MET A 1 1.18 13.10 -7.48
CA MET A 1 0.44 12.36 -6.42
C MET A 1 1.41 11.92 -5.35
N THR A 2 0.97 11.78 -4.10
CA THR A 2 1.85 11.38 -2.99
C THR A 2 1.38 10.02 -2.44
N ILE A 3 2.23 8.99 -2.59
CA ILE A 3 1.97 7.65 -2.04
C ILE A 3 2.55 7.58 -0.62
N THR A 4 1.70 7.37 0.40
CA THR A 4 2.14 7.21 1.79
C THR A 4 2.26 5.73 2.17
N ALA A 5 2.74 5.45 3.39
CA ALA A 5 2.74 4.09 3.92
C ALA A 5 1.30 3.52 4.03
N ASP A 6 0.33 4.34 4.44
CA ASP A 6 -1.09 3.98 4.46
C ASP A 6 -1.61 3.68 3.05
N THR A 7 -1.26 4.51 2.06
CA THR A 7 -1.63 4.26 0.66
C THR A 7 -1.08 2.92 0.15
N MET A 8 0.19 2.61 0.44
CA MET A 8 0.80 1.33 0.07
C MET A 8 0.09 0.15 0.74
N PHE A 9 -0.25 0.26 2.02
CA PHE A 9 -1.01 -0.76 2.74
C PHE A 9 -2.37 -1.01 2.09
N LYS A 10 -3.13 0.05 1.78
CA LYS A 10 -4.44 -0.05 1.13
C LYS A 10 -4.34 -0.68 -0.26
N LEU A 11 -3.36 -0.26 -1.07
CA LEU A 11 -3.06 -0.89 -2.36
C LEU A 11 -2.85 -2.39 -2.18
N ARG A 12 -1.95 -2.78 -1.29
CA ARG A 12 -1.64 -4.19 -1.02
C ARG A 12 -2.90 -4.99 -0.66
N LYS A 13 -3.77 -4.43 0.18
CA LYS A 13 -5.01 -5.09 0.61
C LYS A 13 -6.04 -5.24 -0.52
N VAL A 14 -6.25 -4.20 -1.32
CA VAL A 14 -7.20 -4.24 -2.46
C VAL A 14 -6.75 -5.27 -3.51
N TYR A 15 -5.46 -5.30 -3.82
CA TYR A 15 -4.88 -6.27 -4.75
C TYR A 15 -4.62 -7.65 -4.13
N ARG A 16 -4.99 -7.85 -2.86
CA ARG A 16 -4.85 -9.12 -2.11
C ARG A 16 -3.42 -9.67 -2.08
N LEU A 17 -2.44 -8.77 -2.03
CA LEU A 17 -1.03 -9.12 -1.99
C LEU A 17 -0.56 -9.33 -0.53
N SER A 18 0.34 -10.29 -0.36
CA SER A 18 1.18 -10.43 0.83
C SER A 18 2.24 -9.32 0.88
N GLN A 19 2.89 -9.16 2.04
CA GLN A 19 4.03 -8.24 2.18
C GLN A 19 5.22 -8.68 1.32
N ALA A 20 5.39 -9.99 1.14
CA ALA A 20 6.44 -10.56 0.28
C ALA A 20 6.20 -10.25 -1.21
N GLU A 21 4.96 -10.38 -1.70
CA GLU A 21 4.65 -10.10 -3.10
C GLU A 21 4.87 -8.63 -3.47
N ILE A 22 4.31 -7.69 -2.69
CA ILE A 22 4.53 -6.26 -2.97
C ILE A 22 5.99 -5.84 -2.74
N GLY A 23 6.67 -6.49 -1.79
CA GLY A 23 8.10 -6.30 -1.55
C GLY A 23 8.93 -6.70 -2.77
N ALA A 24 8.68 -7.91 -3.32
CA ALA A 24 9.35 -8.40 -4.51
C ALA A 24 9.13 -7.47 -5.72
N MET A 25 7.90 -6.99 -5.94
CA MET A 25 7.59 -5.99 -6.99
C MET A 25 8.41 -4.69 -6.83
N CYS A 26 8.68 -4.28 -5.60
CA CYS A 26 9.44 -3.07 -5.29
C CYS A 26 10.96 -3.32 -5.10
N GLY A 27 11.41 -4.57 -5.19
CA GLY A 27 12.80 -4.98 -4.96
C GLY A 27 13.25 -4.84 -3.50
N VAL A 28 12.37 -5.10 -2.53
CA VAL A 28 12.66 -5.06 -1.09
C VAL A 28 12.07 -6.27 -0.36
N SER A 29 12.55 -6.56 0.86
CA SER A 29 12.02 -7.68 1.64
C SER A 29 10.64 -7.39 2.24
N ASP A 30 9.91 -8.46 2.54
CA ASP A 30 8.67 -8.45 3.32
C ASP A 30 8.84 -7.78 4.69
N ALA A 31 9.97 -8.04 5.36
CA ALA A 31 10.31 -7.40 6.63
C ALA A 31 10.46 -5.87 6.49
N PHE A 32 10.98 -5.39 5.35
CA PHE A 32 11.07 -3.96 5.08
C PHE A 32 9.69 -3.34 4.86
N ILE A 33 8.82 -4.02 4.08
CA ILE A 33 7.42 -3.62 3.92
C ILE A 33 6.70 -3.56 5.26
N ASN A 34 6.90 -4.57 6.13
CA ASN A 34 6.33 -4.60 7.48
C ASN A 34 6.75 -3.38 8.32
N GLN A 35 8.04 -3.02 8.28
CA GLN A 35 8.53 -1.83 8.98
C GLN A 35 7.89 -0.54 8.47
N ILE A 36 7.69 -0.42 7.16
CA ILE A 36 7.00 0.73 6.56
C ILE A 36 5.54 0.80 7.03
N GLU A 37 4.79 -0.29 6.92
CA GLU A 37 3.37 -0.33 7.28
C GLU A 37 3.13 -0.07 8.78
N ARG A 38 4.12 -0.38 9.63
CA ARG A 38 4.10 -0.09 11.07
C ARG A 38 4.66 1.28 11.44
N GLY A 39 5.01 2.12 10.46
CA GLY A 39 5.57 3.45 10.68
C GLY A 39 7.01 3.46 11.24
N LYS A 40 7.70 2.31 11.27
CA LYS A 40 9.09 2.20 11.73
C LYS A 40 10.09 2.68 10.67
N ARG A 41 9.68 2.74 9.41
CA ARG A 41 10.47 3.23 8.28
C ARG A 41 9.62 4.12 7.39
N SER A 42 10.24 5.13 6.79
CA SER A 42 9.60 5.94 5.76
C SER A 42 9.62 5.22 4.41
N LEU A 43 8.59 5.49 3.61
CA LEU A 43 8.51 5.01 2.23
C LEU A 43 9.48 5.83 1.37
N SER A 44 10.54 5.19 0.87
CA SER A 44 11.55 5.85 0.02
C SER A 44 10.98 6.20 -1.36
N ASP A 45 11.57 7.20 -2.01
CA ASP A 45 11.13 7.61 -3.35
C ASP A 45 11.29 6.52 -4.41
N ARG A 46 12.28 5.63 -4.22
CA ARG A 46 12.46 4.46 -5.09
C ARG A 46 11.24 3.54 -5.02
N ILE A 47 10.74 3.24 -3.82
CA ILE A 47 9.55 2.40 -3.64
C ILE A 47 8.31 3.13 -4.15
N ARG A 48 8.16 4.44 -3.87
CA ARG A 48 7.05 5.24 -4.41
C ARG A 48 6.96 5.16 -5.93
N ARG A 49 8.09 5.32 -6.63
CA ARG A 49 8.15 5.18 -8.08
C ARG A 49 7.86 3.76 -8.56
N GLY A 50 8.36 2.75 -7.84
CA GLY A 50 8.02 1.34 -8.09
C GLY A 50 6.51 1.13 -8.05
N LEU A 51 5.84 1.55 -6.98
CA LEU A 51 4.39 1.44 -6.84
C LEU A 51 3.63 2.15 -7.97
N ILE A 52 4.03 3.37 -8.32
CA ILE A 52 3.38 4.12 -9.42
C ILE A 52 3.51 3.36 -10.74
N ARG A 53 4.69 2.79 -11.03
CA ARG A 53 4.93 2.04 -12.27
C ARG A 53 4.19 0.70 -12.29
N GLU A 54 4.40 -0.15 -11.28
CA GLU A 54 3.87 -1.51 -11.28
C GLU A 54 2.34 -1.55 -11.22
N PHE A 55 1.72 -0.60 -10.53
CA PHE A 55 0.26 -0.50 -10.47
C PHE A 55 -0.30 0.48 -11.51
N GLU A 56 0.52 1.04 -12.40
CA GLU A 56 0.14 2.05 -13.39
C GLU A 56 -0.75 3.14 -12.78
N LEU A 57 -0.32 3.70 -11.65
CA LEU A 57 -1.15 4.62 -10.88
C LEU A 57 -1.28 5.96 -11.61
N THR A 58 -2.53 6.32 -11.88
CA THR A 58 -2.97 7.70 -12.13
C THR A 58 -3.71 8.21 -10.89
N PRO A 59 -3.88 9.54 -10.72
CA PRO A 59 -4.68 10.08 -9.62
C PRO A 59 -6.08 9.47 -9.56
N GLU A 60 -6.72 9.26 -10.71
CA GLU A 60 -8.07 8.70 -10.83
C GLU A 60 -8.11 7.22 -10.48
N LYS A 61 -7.09 6.45 -10.90
CA LYS A 61 -6.96 5.04 -10.50
C LYS A 61 -6.74 4.93 -8.99
N LEU A 62 -5.89 5.77 -8.42
CA LEU A 62 -5.62 5.78 -6.99
C LEU A 62 -6.89 6.08 -6.19
N THR A 63 -7.65 7.11 -6.57
CA THR A 63 -8.94 7.44 -5.94
C THR A 63 -9.92 6.26 -5.97
N ARG A 64 -10.05 5.59 -7.11
CA ARG A 64 -10.92 4.40 -7.24
C ARG A 64 -10.48 3.25 -6.34
N VAL A 65 -9.18 2.97 -6.28
CA VAL A 65 -8.63 1.92 -5.42
C VAL A 65 -8.89 2.23 -3.95
N LEU A 66 -8.71 3.49 -3.53
CA LEU A 66 -8.98 3.90 -2.15
C LEU A 66 -10.47 3.79 -1.82
N ALA A 67 -11.37 4.16 -2.74
CA ALA A 67 -12.81 3.98 -2.56
C ALA A 67 -13.18 2.49 -2.36
N ILE A 68 -12.65 1.58 -3.19
CA ILE A 68 -12.84 0.13 -3.03
C ILE A 68 -12.38 -0.34 -1.65
N TYR A 69 -11.22 0.13 -1.18
CA TYR A 69 -10.74 -0.23 0.16
C TYR A 69 -11.75 0.19 1.23
N GLU A 70 -12.20 1.44 1.23
CA GLU A 70 -13.15 1.93 2.23
C GLU A 70 -14.49 1.18 2.18
N GLU A 71 -15.01 0.87 0.98
CA GLU A 71 -16.27 0.13 0.78
C GLU A 71 -16.20 -1.34 1.24
N THR A 72 -15.02 -1.96 1.10
CA THR A 72 -14.84 -3.39 1.39
C THR A 72 -14.30 -3.65 2.80
N THR A 73 -13.84 -2.61 3.49
CA THR A 73 -13.40 -2.73 4.88
C THR A 73 -14.60 -2.71 5.83
N MET A 74 -14.75 -3.79 6.58
CA MET A 74 -15.69 -3.80 7.70
C MET A 74 -15.10 -2.93 8.81
N LYS A 75 -15.75 -1.82 9.15
CA LYS A 75 -15.46 -1.12 10.42
C LYS A 75 -15.84 -2.08 11.54
N THR A 76 -14.85 -2.72 12.16
CA THR A 76 -15.07 -3.38 13.45
C THR A 76 -15.46 -2.30 14.45
N LYS A 77 -16.72 -2.30 14.89
CA LYS A 77 -17.11 -1.60 16.11
C LYS A 77 -16.35 -2.26 17.27
N GLY A 78 -15.34 -1.56 17.79
CA GLY A 78 -14.81 -1.73 19.14
C GLY A 78 -13.67 -2.73 19.30
N ALA A 79 -12.53 -2.22 19.76
CA ALA A 79 -11.77 -2.80 20.86
C ALA A 79 -11.00 -1.66 21.56
N SER A 80 -11.45 -1.35 22.78
CA SER A 80 -10.92 -0.39 23.78
C SER A 80 -11.20 1.09 23.58
#